data_AF-A0A4Y1RRY2-F1
#
_entry.id   AF-A0A4Y1RRY2-F1
#
_cell.length_a   1.000
_cell.length_b   1.000
_cell.length_c   1.000
_cell.angle_alpha   90.00
_cell.angle_beta   90.00
_cell.angle_gamma   90.00
#
_symmetry.space_group_name_H-M   'P 1'
#
loop_
_entity.id
_entity.type
_entity.pdbx_description
1 polymer ?
#
loop_
_entity_poly.entity_id
_entity_poly.type
_entity_poly.pdbx_seq_one_letter_code
_entity_poly.pdbx_strand_id
1 'polypeptide(L)'
;MFPPTLYGTLLFFYANHWHGADFASKASKRLQESLSKTLVLFYPLAGRLKGPAFVECNDEGAHFLEARVNCQLADFLQQPEPKLLNHLIPETDSETAQVALGSVILLVQINFFNCGGIAIAVSPSHKIADVTSLYTFARTWAAINRDEDQYDDGVGGQLALPEFNGGNLLPSRDLPAIPKTLETPSENLTTRRFVFDVSKMARLKAKIEGVVQNFIPTNVQLVLAIILKCAIAASHNSKPGTPIRPTVLFQMVNLRRRMLPELTQNAMGNWFWPLPVLFNEDETQLHELVSTMRKGLTDFVMRRQTDLKV
;
A
#
# COMPACT_ATOMS: atom_id res chain seq x y z
N MET A 1 0.45 -4.47 -16.90
CA MET A 1 -0.06 -5.40 -15.86
C MET A 1 -1.40 -4.86 -15.41
N PHE A 2 -2.49 -5.60 -15.57
CA PHE A 2 -3.77 -5.16 -15.00
C PHE A 2 -3.73 -5.36 -13.49
N PRO A 3 -3.92 -4.30 -12.69
CA PRO A 3 -4.01 -4.47 -11.24
C PRO A 3 -5.22 -5.37 -10.93
N PRO A 4 -5.11 -6.24 -9.91
CA PRO A 4 -6.25 -7.03 -9.47
C PRO A 4 -7.43 -6.14 -9.07
N THR A 5 -8.65 -6.65 -9.20
CA THR A 5 -9.85 -6.01 -8.66
C THR A 5 -9.87 -6.21 -7.13
N LEU A 6 -9.09 -5.40 -6.43
CA LEU A 6 -9.05 -5.29 -4.98
C LEU A 6 -8.86 -3.83 -4.59
N TYR A 7 -9.13 -3.45 -3.34
CA TYR A 7 -8.80 -2.12 -2.85
C TYR A 7 -7.56 -2.18 -1.95
N GLY A 8 -6.68 -1.20 -2.13
CA GLY A 8 -5.50 -1.07 -1.29
C GLY A 8 -5.89 -0.28 -0.04
N THR A 9 -5.97 -0.91 1.13
CA THR A 9 -6.41 -0.23 2.35
C THR A 9 -5.23 0.27 3.20
N LEU A 10 -5.25 1.55 3.59
CA LEU A 10 -4.52 2.06 4.74
C LEU A 10 -5.47 2.27 5.91
N LEU A 11 -5.11 1.72 7.08
CA LEU A 11 -5.85 1.85 8.32
C LEU A 11 -5.05 2.66 9.33
N PHE A 12 -5.57 3.83 9.70
CA PHE A 12 -4.96 4.75 10.66
C PHE A 12 -5.70 4.67 12.00
N PHE A 13 -4.96 4.72 13.11
CA PHE A 13 -5.53 4.73 14.45
C PHE A 13 -5.13 6.02 15.18
N TYR A 14 -6.11 6.70 15.75
CA TYR A 14 -5.94 7.95 16.47
C TYR A 14 -6.49 7.80 17.89
N ALA A 15 -5.59 7.91 18.87
CA ALA A 15 -5.99 8.12 20.24
C ALA A 15 -6.65 9.50 20.33
N ASN A 16 -7.77 9.58 21.03
CA ASN A 16 -8.43 10.83 21.28
C ASN A 16 -8.92 10.82 22.73
N HIS A 17 -8.76 11.98 23.38
CA HIS A 17 -9.12 12.21 24.77
C HIS A 17 -10.33 13.16 24.88
N TRP A 18 -10.98 13.50 23.76
CA TRP A 18 -12.13 14.38 23.74
C TRP A 18 -13.41 13.61 24.06
N HIS A 19 -14.00 13.89 25.23
CA HIS A 19 -15.15 13.16 25.79
C HIS A 19 -16.49 13.88 25.56
N GLY A 20 -16.63 14.64 24.48
CA GLY A 20 -17.88 15.31 24.14
C GLY A 20 -18.91 14.33 23.59
N ALA A 21 -20.15 14.35 24.08
CA ALA A 21 -21.23 13.49 23.60
C ALA A 21 -21.51 13.66 22.09
N ASP A 22 -21.12 14.79 21.50
CA ASP A 22 -21.27 15.12 20.08
C ASP A 22 -19.97 14.96 19.26
N PHE A 23 -18.88 14.48 19.87
CA PHE A 23 -17.58 14.38 19.21
C PHE A 23 -17.65 13.56 17.92
N ALA A 24 -18.25 12.36 17.96
CA ALA A 24 -18.33 11.48 16.80
C ALA A 24 -19.07 12.14 15.63
N SER A 25 -20.20 12.81 15.91
CA SER A 25 -20.98 13.51 14.90
C SER A 25 -20.23 14.71 14.30
N LYS A 26 -19.57 15.51 15.14
CA LYS A 26 -18.74 16.65 14.67
C LYS A 26 -17.55 16.19 13.86
N ALA A 27 -16.84 15.15 14.31
CA ALA A 27 -15.69 14.58 13.63
C ALA A 27 -16.11 13.99 12.28
N SER A 28 -17.19 13.22 12.24
CA SER A 28 -17.77 12.70 11.00
C SER A 28 -18.09 13.84 10.02
N LYS A 29 -18.86 14.85 10.45
CA LYS A 29 -19.23 15.98 9.60
C LYS A 29 -18.00 16.67 9.01
N ARG A 30 -17.00 16.98 9.83
CA ARG A 30 -15.75 17.61 9.39
C ARG A 30 -14.98 16.73 8.38
N LEU A 31 -14.93 15.42 8.62
CA LEU A 31 -14.29 14.46 7.72
C LEU A 31 -15.02 14.36 6.38
N GLN A 32 -16.36 14.35 6.37
CA GLN A 32 -17.15 14.34 5.14
C GLN A 32 -16.99 15.65 4.34
N GLU A 33 -17.05 16.80 5.01
CA GLU A 33 -16.87 18.12 4.38
C GLU A 33 -15.48 18.27 3.76
N SER A 34 -14.43 17.88 4.50
CA SER A 34 -13.06 17.91 3.98
C SER A 34 -12.82 16.89 2.88
N LEU A 35 -13.46 15.71 2.95
CA LEU A 35 -13.41 14.71 1.89
C LEU A 35 -14.04 15.25 0.61
N SER A 36 -15.20 15.90 0.70
CA SER A 36 -15.86 16.54 -0.43
C SER A 36 -14.95 17.57 -1.10
N LYS A 37 -14.31 18.47 -0.33
CA LYS A 37 -13.31 19.42 -0.85
C LYS A 37 -12.11 18.73 -1.50
N THR A 38 -11.63 17.64 -0.89
CA THR A 38 -10.49 16.87 -1.42
C THR A 38 -10.84 16.20 -2.74
N LEU A 39 -12.06 15.65 -2.87
CA LEU A 39 -12.53 14.99 -4.07
C LEU A 39 -12.64 15.94 -5.27
N VAL A 40 -12.72 17.26 -5.07
CA VAL A 40 -12.58 18.22 -6.18
C VAL A 40 -11.20 18.11 -6.84
N LEU A 41 -10.14 17.97 -6.04
CA LEU A 41 -8.78 17.78 -6.56
C LEU A 41 -8.56 16.36 -7.08
N PHE A 42 -9.17 15.38 -6.43
CA PHE A 42 -9.07 13.95 -6.77
C PHE A 42 -10.35 13.44 -7.44
N TYR A 43 -10.88 14.20 -8.39
CA TYR A 43 -12.20 13.95 -9.01
C TYR A 43 -12.39 12.53 -9.56
N PRO A 44 -11.38 11.79 -10.09
CA PRO A 44 -11.61 10.42 -10.53
C PRO A 44 -12.00 9.48 -9.39
N LEU A 45 -11.66 9.79 -8.14
CA LEU A 45 -12.04 9.00 -6.97
C LEU A 45 -13.54 9.09 -6.62
N ALA A 46 -14.22 10.13 -7.11
CA ALA A 46 -15.67 10.30 -6.98
C ALA A 46 -16.46 9.68 -8.15
N GLY A 47 -15.78 9.05 -9.12
CA GLY A 47 -16.41 8.44 -10.28
C GLY A 47 -16.80 6.98 -10.08
N ARG A 48 -17.00 6.29 -11.22
CA ARG A 48 -17.26 4.86 -11.31
C ARG A 48 -16.32 4.18 -12.30
N LEU A 49 -15.91 2.96 -11.96
CA LEU A 49 -15.14 2.12 -12.88
C LEU A 49 -16.06 1.53 -13.96
N LYS A 50 -15.83 1.89 -15.23
CA LYS A 50 -16.52 1.29 -16.37
C LYS A 50 -15.61 0.27 -17.06
N GLY A 51 -16.03 -0.99 -17.04
CA GLY A 51 -15.27 -2.08 -17.65
C GLY A 51 -13.87 -2.26 -17.03
N PRO A 52 -12.89 -2.76 -17.80
CA PRO A 52 -11.58 -3.10 -17.24
C PRO A 52 -10.66 -1.89 -17.04
N ALA A 53 -10.84 -0.79 -17.77
CA ALA A 53 -9.80 0.23 -17.98
C ALA A 53 -10.28 1.69 -17.96
N PHE A 54 -11.57 1.97 -17.74
CA PHE A 54 -12.09 3.34 -17.81
C PHE A 54 -12.69 3.80 -16.48
N VAL A 55 -12.51 5.08 -16.19
CA VAL A 55 -13.19 5.77 -15.08
C VAL A 55 -14.16 6.77 -15.68
N GLU A 56 -15.44 6.59 -15.37
CA GLU A 56 -16.47 7.58 -15.64
C GLU A 56 -16.48 8.57 -14.48
N CYS A 57 -16.05 9.81 -14.72
CA CYS A 57 -16.06 10.88 -13.72
C CYS A 57 -17.45 11.53 -13.67
N ASN A 58 -18.41 10.81 -13.10
CA ASN A 58 -19.84 11.18 -13.03
C ASN A 58 -20.27 11.76 -11.68
N ASP A 59 -19.31 12.06 -10.79
CA ASP A 59 -19.53 12.62 -9.47
C ASP A 59 -20.52 11.85 -8.57
N GLU A 60 -20.72 10.55 -8.81
CA GLU A 60 -21.54 9.71 -7.91
C GLU A 60 -20.91 9.50 -6.52
N GLY A 61 -19.71 10.04 -6.28
CA GLY A 61 -19.08 10.17 -4.97
C GLY A 61 -18.34 8.94 -4.48
N ALA A 62 -17.60 9.14 -3.39
CA ALA A 62 -16.99 8.06 -2.61
C ALA A 62 -18.01 7.43 -1.67
N HIS A 63 -17.82 6.15 -1.32
CA HIS A 63 -18.65 5.50 -0.32
C HIS A 63 -18.06 5.74 1.07
N PHE A 64 -18.80 6.43 1.93
CA PHE A 64 -18.38 6.81 3.27
C PHE A 64 -19.21 6.07 4.32
N LEU A 65 -18.53 5.31 5.17
CA LEU A 65 -19.13 4.45 6.19
C LEU A 65 -18.74 4.92 7.59
N GLU A 66 -19.66 4.72 8.53
CA GLU A 66 -19.43 4.94 9.95
C GLU A 66 -19.77 3.68 10.73
N ALA A 67 -18.86 3.29 11.62
CA ALA A 67 -19.03 2.17 12.51
C ALA A 67 -18.74 2.57 13.96
N ARG A 68 -19.43 1.91 14.90
CA ARG A 68 -19.15 2.00 16.32
C ARG A 68 -18.47 0.72 16.79
N VAL A 69 -17.36 0.88 17.49
CA VAL A 69 -16.58 -0.24 18.03
C VAL A 69 -16.77 -0.27 19.54
N ASN A 70 -17.43 -1.32 20.02
CA ASN A 70 -17.79 -1.47 21.43
C ASN A 70 -16.61 -1.94 22.31
N CYS A 71 -15.44 -1.34 22.15
CA CYS A 71 -14.27 -1.55 23.00
C CYS A 71 -13.40 -0.30 23.08
N GLN A 72 -12.36 -0.34 23.91
CA GLN A 72 -11.35 0.71 23.95
C GLN A 72 -10.31 0.49 22.84
N LEU A 73 -9.86 1.58 22.22
CA LEU A 73 -8.82 1.53 21.21
C LEU A 73 -7.52 0.89 21.75
N ALA A 74 -7.16 1.18 23.00
CA ALA A 74 -5.97 0.62 23.62
C ALA A 74 -6.05 -0.91 23.73
N ASP A 75 -7.21 -1.44 24.15
CA ASP A 75 -7.44 -2.89 24.27
C ASP A 75 -7.39 -3.56 22.90
N PHE A 76 -7.97 -2.92 21.87
CA PHE A 76 -7.92 -3.40 20.49
C PHE A 76 -6.48 -3.49 19.95
N LEU A 77 -5.63 -2.50 20.27
CA LEU A 77 -4.26 -2.43 19.77
C LEU A 77 -3.25 -3.30 20.53
N GLN A 78 -3.58 -3.82 21.72
CA GLN A 78 -2.69 -4.72 22.47
C GLN A 78 -2.40 -6.01 21.70
N GLN A 79 -3.41 -6.57 21.04
CA GLN A 79 -3.28 -7.73 20.16
C GLN A 79 -4.14 -7.52 18.92
N PRO A 80 -3.64 -6.82 17.89
CA PRO A 80 -4.39 -6.59 16.67
C PRO A 80 -4.47 -7.91 15.90
N GLU A 81 -5.46 -8.72 16.23
CA GLU A 81 -5.77 -9.94 15.50
C GLU A 81 -6.22 -9.54 14.09
N PRO A 82 -5.63 -10.12 13.02
CA PRO A 82 -6.00 -9.76 11.65
C PRO A 82 -7.50 -9.87 11.36
N LYS A 83 -8.18 -10.84 11.97
CA LYS A 83 -9.63 -11.00 11.85
C LYS A 83 -10.40 -9.81 12.43
N LEU A 84 -9.90 -9.21 13.52
CA LEU A 84 -10.51 -8.02 14.11
C LEU A 84 -10.24 -6.76 13.27
N LEU A 85 -9.07 -6.67 12.65
CA LEU A 85 -8.74 -5.57 11.72
C LEU A 85 -9.68 -5.54 10.52
N ASN A 86 -10.11 -6.70 10.03
CA ASN A 86 -11.04 -6.80 8.92
C ASN A 86 -12.32 -5.99 9.18
N HIS A 87 -12.90 -6.06 10.39
CA HIS A 87 -14.11 -5.32 10.74
C HIS A 87 -13.96 -3.78 10.68
N LEU A 88 -12.73 -3.26 10.65
CA LEU A 88 -12.45 -1.83 10.52
C LEU A 88 -12.27 -1.38 9.07
N ILE A 89 -12.36 -2.31 8.11
CA ILE A 89 -12.11 -2.12 6.68
C ILE A 89 -13.41 -2.38 5.89
N PRO A 90 -13.80 -1.47 4.96
CA PRO A 90 -15.04 -1.58 4.18
C PRO A 90 -15.20 -2.92 3.46
N GLU A 91 -14.13 -3.46 2.88
CA GLU A 91 -14.19 -4.58 1.93
C GLU A 91 -14.59 -5.93 2.53
N THR A 92 -14.61 -6.05 3.86
CA THR A 92 -14.80 -7.35 4.53
C THR A 92 -16.23 -7.60 4.98
N ASP A 93 -17.06 -6.55 4.96
CA ASP A 93 -18.50 -6.66 5.14
C ASP A 93 -19.16 -7.09 3.81
N SER A 94 -20.14 -7.99 3.87
CA SER A 94 -20.75 -8.56 2.65
C SER A 94 -21.54 -7.54 1.83
N GLU A 95 -22.19 -6.58 2.47
CA GLU A 95 -22.99 -5.55 1.79
C GLU A 95 -22.07 -4.54 1.11
N THR A 96 -21.05 -4.09 1.85
CA THR A 96 -20.03 -3.17 1.33
C THR A 96 -19.17 -3.81 0.25
N ALA A 97 -18.88 -5.12 0.34
CA ALA A 97 -18.21 -5.86 -0.72
C ALA A 97 -19.03 -5.87 -2.02
N GLN A 98 -20.37 -5.95 -1.95
CA GLN A 98 -21.22 -5.83 -3.15
C GLN A 98 -21.18 -4.42 -3.76
N VAL A 99 -21.20 -3.38 -2.91
CA VAL A 99 -21.02 -1.98 -3.35
C VAL A 99 -19.66 -1.80 -4.03
N ALA A 100 -18.61 -2.37 -3.44
CA ALA A 100 -17.25 -2.36 -3.97
C ALA A 100 -17.12 -3.11 -5.30
N LEU A 101 -17.87 -4.21 -5.48
CA LEU A 101 -18.03 -4.91 -6.75
C LEU A 101 -18.84 -4.09 -7.78
N GLY A 102 -19.72 -3.21 -7.30
CA GLY A 102 -20.63 -2.36 -8.06
C GLY A 102 -20.01 -1.16 -8.76
N SER A 103 -18.68 -1.09 -8.90
CA SER A 103 -17.87 -0.06 -9.59
C SER A 103 -17.44 1.18 -8.80
N VAL A 104 -17.68 1.23 -7.49
CA VAL A 104 -17.17 2.32 -6.64
C VAL A 104 -15.64 2.37 -6.70
N ILE A 105 -15.06 3.57 -6.58
CA ILE A 105 -13.62 3.76 -6.71
C ILE A 105 -12.95 3.98 -5.36
N LEU A 106 -13.57 4.73 -4.46
CA LEU A 106 -13.04 5.03 -3.14
C LEU A 106 -14.05 4.63 -2.06
N LEU A 107 -13.58 3.81 -1.12
CA LEU A 107 -14.28 3.49 0.11
C LEU A 107 -13.52 4.13 1.28
N VAL A 108 -14.27 4.72 2.21
CA VAL A 108 -13.76 5.28 3.46
C VAL A 108 -14.63 4.76 4.59
N GLN A 109 -14.02 4.27 5.67
CA GLN A 109 -14.75 3.89 6.88
C GLN A 109 -14.13 4.53 8.11
N ILE A 110 -14.97 5.22 8.88
CA ILE A 110 -14.61 5.80 10.16
C ILE A 110 -15.18 4.92 11.27
N ASN A 111 -14.31 4.51 12.18
CA ASN A 111 -14.64 3.61 13.28
C ASN A 111 -14.45 4.36 14.60
N PHE A 112 -15.53 4.61 15.32
CA PHE A 112 -15.50 5.30 16.61
C PHE A 112 -15.49 4.30 17.76
N PHE A 113 -14.45 4.36 18.60
CA PHE A 113 -14.30 3.54 19.80
C PHE A 113 -14.97 4.20 21.01
N ASN A 114 -15.31 3.41 22.03
CA ASN A 114 -15.96 3.93 23.25
C ASN A 114 -15.10 4.93 24.05
N CYS A 115 -13.77 4.87 23.94
CA CYS A 115 -12.87 5.88 24.53
C CYS A 115 -12.89 7.23 23.81
N GLY A 116 -13.56 7.34 22.66
CA GLY A 116 -13.45 8.48 21.75
C GLY A 116 -12.33 8.33 20.71
N GLY A 117 -11.51 7.28 20.79
CA GLY A 117 -10.52 6.94 19.77
C GLY A 117 -11.16 6.65 18.41
N ILE A 118 -10.40 6.85 17.33
CA ILE A 118 -10.89 6.68 15.95
C ILE A 118 -9.96 5.74 15.18
N ALA A 119 -10.51 4.85 14.36
CA ALA A 119 -9.78 4.26 13.25
C ALA A 119 -10.36 4.68 11.89
N ILE A 120 -9.51 5.06 10.95
CA ILE A 120 -9.89 5.53 9.62
C ILE A 120 -9.29 4.57 8.58
N ALA A 121 -10.15 3.86 7.86
CA ALA A 121 -9.78 3.09 6.68
C ALA A 121 -9.96 3.91 5.42
N VAL A 122 -8.94 3.94 4.57
CA VAL A 122 -8.98 4.56 3.24
C VAL A 122 -8.60 3.51 2.20
N SER A 123 -9.54 3.21 1.33
CA SER A 123 -9.47 2.06 0.42
C SER A 123 -9.85 2.50 -0.99
N PRO A 124 -8.91 3.03 -1.79
CA PRO A 124 -9.11 3.22 -3.22
C PRO A 124 -8.92 1.91 -3.99
N SER A 125 -9.61 1.79 -5.12
CA SER A 125 -9.45 0.66 -6.04
C SER A 125 -8.00 0.60 -6.53
N HIS A 126 -7.35 -0.55 -6.39
CA HIS A 126 -5.97 -0.75 -6.86
C HIS A 126 -5.88 -0.65 -8.39
N LYS A 127 -7.00 -0.68 -9.12
CA LYS A 127 -7.01 -0.41 -10.56
C LYS A 127 -6.52 0.98 -10.94
N ILE A 128 -6.65 1.96 -10.05
CA ILE A 128 -6.36 3.36 -10.35
C ILE A 128 -5.34 4.01 -9.40
N ALA A 129 -4.96 3.34 -8.31
CA ALA A 129 -4.04 3.89 -7.33
C ALA A 129 -3.08 2.83 -6.80
N ASP A 130 -1.78 3.13 -6.83
CA ASP A 130 -0.80 2.44 -6.01
C ASP A 130 -0.69 3.08 -4.61
N VAL A 131 0.15 2.50 -3.75
CA VAL A 131 0.34 2.98 -2.38
C VAL A 131 0.86 4.43 -2.32
N THR A 132 1.59 4.90 -3.33
CA THR A 132 2.07 6.30 -3.37
C THR A 132 0.90 7.24 -3.67
N SER A 133 0.03 6.88 -4.62
CA SER A 133 -1.20 7.62 -4.90
C SER A 133 -2.14 7.68 -3.70
N LEU A 134 -2.32 6.55 -3.00
CA LEU A 134 -3.09 6.51 -1.75
C LEU A 134 -2.48 7.41 -0.67
N TYR A 135 -1.17 7.37 -0.47
CA TYR A 135 -0.49 8.25 0.48
C TYR A 135 -0.67 9.72 0.12
N THR A 136 -0.51 10.09 -1.15
CA THR A 136 -0.73 11.47 -1.62
C THR A 136 -2.16 11.92 -1.34
N PHE A 137 -3.16 11.09 -1.64
CA PHE A 137 -4.57 11.38 -1.31
C PHE A 137 -4.78 11.57 0.19
N ALA A 138 -4.33 10.62 1.03
CA ALA A 138 -4.52 10.67 2.47
C ALA A 138 -3.85 11.90 3.10
N ARG A 139 -2.64 12.27 2.63
CA ARG A 139 -1.93 13.47 3.06
C ARG A 139 -2.69 14.74 2.69
N THR A 140 -3.18 14.83 1.46
CA THR A 140 -3.95 16.00 1.00
C THR A 140 -5.29 16.12 1.73
N TRP A 141 -6.00 15.02 1.92
CA TRP A 141 -7.24 15.00 2.70
C TRP A 141 -7.00 15.46 4.14
N ALA A 142 -5.96 14.94 4.79
CA ALA A 142 -5.61 15.34 6.15
C ALA A 142 -5.22 16.83 6.25
N ALA A 143 -4.56 17.39 5.22
CA ALA A 143 -4.24 18.81 5.15
C ALA A 143 -5.50 19.67 5.02
N ILE A 144 -6.39 19.33 4.08
CA ILE A 144 -7.68 20.04 3.88
C ILE A 144 -8.55 19.95 5.14
N ASN A 145 -8.55 18.81 5.83
CA ASN A 145 -9.31 18.64 7.08
C ASN A 145 -8.79 19.53 8.23
N ARG A 146 -7.54 19.97 8.21
CA ARG A 146 -6.93 20.81 9.27
C ARG A 146 -7.26 22.31 9.16
N ASP A 147 -7.96 22.76 8.11
CA ASP A 147 -8.17 24.15 7.69
C ASP A 147 -6.89 24.84 7.15
N GLU A 148 -7.04 25.58 6.04
CA GLU A 148 -5.95 26.21 5.26
C GLU A 148 -5.18 27.31 6.02
N ASP A 149 -5.74 27.86 7.10
CA ASP A 149 -5.18 29.02 7.81
C ASP A 149 -4.01 28.69 8.77
N GLN A 150 -3.66 27.41 8.94
CA GLN A 150 -2.57 26.96 9.83
C GLN A 150 -1.67 25.88 9.20
N TYR A 151 -1.49 25.88 7.89
CA TYR A 151 -0.43 25.07 7.27
C TYR A 151 0.89 25.84 7.25
N ASP A 152 1.69 25.65 8.29
CA ASP A 152 3.15 25.73 8.22
C ASP A 152 3.67 24.33 8.58
N ASP A 153 4.06 23.55 7.58
CA ASP A 153 4.61 22.21 7.77
C ASP A 153 6.07 22.23 8.27
N GLY A 154 6.63 23.41 8.59
CA GLY A 154 8.06 23.56 8.82
C GLY A 154 8.90 23.22 7.58
N VAL A 155 8.26 23.04 6.42
CA VAL A 155 8.83 22.69 5.11
C VAL A 155 8.18 23.56 4.01
N GLY A 156 7.60 24.73 4.32
CA GLY A 156 7.07 25.72 3.36
C GLY A 156 6.32 25.17 2.13
N GLY A 157 5.60 24.05 2.23
CA GLY A 157 5.15 23.29 1.07
C GLY A 157 3.70 23.55 0.66
N GLN A 158 3.47 24.28 -0.43
CA GLN A 158 2.15 24.43 -1.04
C GLN A 158 1.50 23.04 -1.32
N LEU A 159 0.18 22.92 -1.13
CA LEU A 159 -0.57 21.67 -1.30
C LEU A 159 -0.29 21.06 -2.68
N ALA A 160 0.38 19.91 -2.70
CA ALA A 160 0.83 19.28 -3.93
C ALA A 160 -0.38 18.66 -4.67
N LEU A 161 -0.76 19.28 -5.79
CA LEU A 161 -1.93 18.89 -6.59
C LEU A 161 -1.70 17.55 -7.31
N PRO A 162 -2.71 16.66 -7.37
CA PRO A 162 -2.61 15.39 -8.08
C PRO A 162 -2.50 15.60 -9.60
N GLU A 163 -1.67 14.79 -10.26
CA GLU A 163 -1.50 14.80 -11.71
C GLU A 163 -2.10 13.53 -12.33
N PHE A 164 -3.12 13.68 -13.17
CA PHE A 164 -3.79 12.58 -13.88
C PHE A 164 -3.35 12.48 -15.36
N ASN A 165 -2.04 12.52 -15.61
CA ASN A 165 -1.44 12.49 -16.96
C ASN A 165 -0.96 11.10 -17.40
N GLY A 166 -1.22 10.04 -16.61
CA GLY A 166 -0.66 8.71 -16.89
C GLY A 166 -1.10 8.08 -18.20
N GLY A 167 -2.30 8.37 -18.68
CA GLY A 167 -2.77 7.89 -19.98
C GLY A 167 -1.95 8.43 -21.16
N ASN A 168 -1.36 9.62 -21.04
CA ASN A 168 -0.50 10.21 -22.08
C ASN A 168 0.89 9.57 -22.09
N LEU A 169 1.39 9.20 -20.92
CA LEU A 169 2.73 8.64 -20.72
C LEU A 169 2.79 7.13 -21.00
N LEU A 170 1.72 6.41 -20.65
CA LEU A 170 1.57 4.98 -20.87
C LEU A 170 0.18 4.73 -21.47
N PRO A 171 0.00 4.92 -22.79
CA PRO A 171 -1.29 4.72 -23.43
C PRO A 171 -1.79 3.30 -23.23
N SER A 172 -3.09 3.18 -22.97
CA SER A 172 -3.75 1.88 -22.87
C SER A 172 -3.51 1.08 -24.15
N ARG A 173 -3.16 -0.19 -24.00
CA ARG A 173 -3.11 -1.15 -25.10
C ARG A 173 -4.25 -2.13 -24.89
N ASP A 174 -4.85 -2.59 -25.99
CA ASP A 174 -5.77 -3.73 -25.96
C ASP A 174 -4.98 -4.97 -25.55
N LEU A 175 -4.87 -5.17 -24.25
CA LEU A 175 -4.22 -6.33 -23.67
C LEU A 175 -5.31 -7.40 -23.52
N PRO A 176 -5.05 -8.64 -23.95
CA PRO A 176 -5.98 -9.74 -23.70
C PRO A 176 -6.29 -9.80 -22.21
N ALA A 177 -7.56 -10.03 -21.87
CA ALA A 177 -8.00 -10.17 -20.49
C ALA A 177 -7.12 -11.22 -19.81
N ILE A 178 -6.25 -10.79 -18.91
CA ILE A 178 -5.50 -11.71 -18.07
C ILE A 178 -6.56 -12.43 -17.24
N PRO A 179 -6.64 -13.78 -17.27
CA PRO A 179 -7.63 -14.50 -16.51
C PRO A 179 -7.57 -14.07 -15.04
N LYS A 180 -8.75 -13.97 -14.41
CA LYS A 180 -8.90 -13.72 -12.97
C LYS A 180 -8.27 -14.88 -12.20
N THR A 181 -6.96 -14.91 -12.03
CA THR A 181 -6.29 -15.97 -11.26
C THR A 181 -5.18 -15.38 -10.41
N LEU A 182 -5.60 -14.68 -9.37
CA LEU A 182 -5.13 -15.04 -8.04
C LEU A 182 -6.32 -15.71 -7.36
N GLU A 183 -6.63 -16.94 -7.77
CA GLU A 183 -7.37 -17.83 -6.88
C GLU A 183 -6.46 -18.00 -5.66
N THR A 184 -6.79 -17.27 -4.59
CA THR A 184 -6.20 -17.53 -3.29
C THR A 184 -6.46 -18.99 -2.97
N PRO A 185 -5.42 -19.83 -2.78
CA PRO A 185 -5.62 -21.19 -2.34
C PRO A 185 -6.45 -21.13 -1.05
N SER A 186 -7.65 -21.72 -1.07
CA SER A 186 -8.64 -21.58 0.01
C SER A 186 -8.27 -22.35 1.28
N GLU A 187 -7.02 -22.78 1.43
CA GLU A 187 -6.60 -23.64 2.53
C GLU A 187 -5.78 -22.85 3.57
N ASN A 188 -6.42 -22.60 4.73
CA ASN A 188 -5.81 -22.30 6.03
C ASN A 188 -4.66 -21.26 6.07
N LEU A 189 -4.75 -20.20 5.26
CA LEU A 189 -3.79 -19.10 5.35
C LEU A 189 -4.03 -18.26 6.62
N THR A 190 -2.95 -17.92 7.32
CA THR A 190 -3.00 -17.01 8.46
C THR A 190 -2.04 -15.85 8.28
N THR A 191 -2.49 -14.66 8.63
CA THR A 191 -1.66 -13.45 8.62
C THR A 191 -1.05 -13.25 10.01
N ARG A 192 0.23 -12.83 10.06
CA ARG A 192 0.94 -12.49 11.30
C ARG A 192 1.78 -11.24 11.08
N ARG A 193 1.94 -10.43 12.14
CA ARG A 193 2.77 -9.23 12.13
C ARG A 193 4.12 -9.51 12.77
N PHE A 194 5.19 -9.36 12.00
CA PHE A 194 6.57 -9.46 12.48
C PHE A 194 7.15 -8.04 12.64
N VAL A 195 7.61 -7.70 13.83
CA VAL A 195 8.18 -6.38 14.15
C VAL A 195 9.70 -6.48 14.23
N PHE A 196 10.38 -5.73 13.37
CA PHE A 196 11.84 -5.69 13.31
C PHE A 196 12.34 -4.44 14.05
N ASP A 197 13.00 -4.66 15.19
CA ASP A 197 13.57 -3.59 15.99
C ASP A 197 14.76 -2.92 15.29
N VAL A 198 14.76 -1.58 15.25
CA VAL A 198 15.77 -0.79 14.52
C VAL A 198 17.18 -1.03 15.07
N SER A 199 17.34 -1.18 16.39
CA SER A 199 18.64 -1.43 17.00
C SER A 199 19.17 -2.84 16.66
N LYS A 200 18.29 -3.84 16.63
CA LYS A 200 18.63 -5.20 16.18
C LYS A 200 19.02 -5.22 14.70
N MET A 201 18.30 -4.46 13.87
CA MET A 201 18.62 -4.31 12.45
C MET A 201 19.98 -3.66 12.23
N ALA A 202 20.30 -2.60 12.98
CA ALA A 202 21.60 -1.93 12.92
C ALA A 202 22.75 -2.89 13.29
N ARG A 203 22.60 -3.67 14.37
CA ARG A 203 23.58 -4.69 14.77
C ARG A 203 23.77 -5.76 13.69
N LEU A 204 22.70 -6.18 13.02
CA LEU A 204 22.78 -7.18 11.98
C LEU A 204 23.46 -6.65 10.71
N LYS A 205 23.23 -5.39 10.35
CA LYS A 205 23.98 -4.73 9.26
C LYS A 205 25.48 -4.70 9.54
N ALA A 206 25.90 -4.27 10.73
CA ALA A 206 27.31 -4.21 11.10
C ALA A 206 27.99 -5.60 11.03
N LYS A 207 27.28 -6.68 11.35
CA LYS A 207 27.80 -8.06 11.24
C LYS A 207 28.08 -8.51 9.82
N ILE A 208 27.28 -8.04 8.85
CA ILE A 208 27.42 -8.47 7.46
C ILE A 208 28.23 -7.48 6.62
N GLU A 209 28.45 -6.25 7.09
CA GLU A 209 29.19 -5.19 6.38
C GLU A 209 30.58 -5.62 5.90
N GLY A 210 31.33 -6.38 6.71
CA GLY A 210 32.63 -6.92 6.31
C GLY A 210 32.57 -8.03 5.24
N VAL A 211 31.38 -8.61 5.00
CA VAL A 211 31.15 -9.71 4.06
C VAL A 211 30.51 -9.21 2.76
N VAL A 212 29.51 -8.32 2.85
CA VAL A 212 28.93 -7.61 1.70
C VAL A 212 29.85 -6.45 1.31
N GLN A 213 30.95 -6.79 0.64
CA GLN A 213 31.90 -5.80 0.15
C GLN A 213 31.18 -4.80 -0.79
N ASN A 214 31.50 -3.51 -0.64
CA ASN A 214 31.09 -2.40 -1.52
C ASN A 214 29.69 -1.78 -1.32
N PHE A 215 28.88 -2.20 -0.34
CA PHE A 215 27.67 -1.45 0.02
C PHE A 215 27.12 -1.75 1.42
N ILE A 216 26.39 -0.79 1.99
CA ILE A 216 25.60 -1.01 3.21
C ILE A 216 24.17 -1.41 2.83
N PRO A 217 23.65 -2.55 3.32
CA PRO A 217 22.28 -2.99 3.06
C PRO A 217 21.23 -2.04 3.65
N THR A 218 20.12 -1.84 2.93
CA THR A 218 18.97 -1.12 3.47
C THR A 218 18.22 -1.98 4.51
N ASN A 219 17.41 -1.35 5.38
CA ASN A 219 16.55 -2.12 6.29
C ASN A 219 15.58 -3.02 5.51
N VAL A 220 15.06 -2.54 4.38
CA VAL A 220 14.13 -3.31 3.52
C VAL A 220 14.81 -4.57 2.96
N GLN A 221 16.01 -4.43 2.39
CA GLN A 221 16.77 -5.58 1.87
C GLN A 221 17.02 -6.62 2.96
N LEU A 222 17.40 -6.16 4.15
CA LEU A 222 17.71 -7.05 5.26
C LEU A 222 16.47 -7.77 5.81
N VAL A 223 15.34 -7.07 5.94
CA VAL A 223 14.06 -7.69 6.34
C VAL A 223 13.60 -8.71 5.29
N LEU A 224 13.61 -8.35 4.01
CA LEU A 224 13.22 -9.27 2.93
C LEU A 224 14.12 -10.50 2.89
N ALA A 225 15.43 -10.35 3.08
CA ALA A 225 16.36 -11.46 3.11
C ALA A 225 16.11 -12.41 4.29
N ILE A 226 15.76 -11.88 5.48
CA ILE A 226 15.38 -12.71 6.63
C ILE A 226 14.10 -13.48 6.33
N ILE A 227 13.06 -12.82 5.81
CA ILE A 227 11.78 -13.46 5.47
C ILE A 227 11.99 -14.55 4.41
N LEU A 228 12.74 -14.24 3.35
CA LEU A 228 13.05 -15.17 2.27
C LEU A 228 13.82 -16.39 2.79
N LYS A 229 14.86 -16.17 3.61
CA LYS A 229 15.63 -17.26 4.24
C LYS A 229 14.73 -18.18 5.06
N CYS A 230 13.83 -17.61 5.87
CA CYS A 230 12.87 -18.38 6.65
C CYS A 230 11.87 -19.14 5.76
N ALA A 231 11.39 -18.52 4.68
CA ALA A 231 10.46 -19.14 3.75
C ALA A 231 11.09 -20.33 2.99
N ILE A 232 12.34 -20.18 2.52
CA ILE A 232 13.11 -21.26 1.89
C ILE A 232 13.26 -22.43 2.85
N ALA A 233 13.70 -22.17 4.08
CA ALA A 233 13.87 -23.21 5.10
C ALA A 233 12.55 -23.92 5.45
N ALA A 234 11.46 -23.16 5.63
CA ALA A 234 10.13 -23.73 5.92
C ALA A 234 9.61 -24.59 4.76
N SER A 235 9.77 -24.12 3.52
CA SER A 235 9.38 -24.87 2.32
C SER A 235 10.13 -26.21 2.22
N HIS A 236 11.45 -26.19 2.44
CA HIS A 236 12.26 -27.41 2.43
C HIS A 236 11.83 -28.41 3.50
N ASN A 237 11.61 -27.93 4.73
CA ASN A 237 11.20 -28.79 5.86
C ASN A 237 9.79 -29.36 5.70
N SER A 238 8.93 -28.69 4.92
CA SER A 238 7.55 -29.14 4.68
C SER A 238 7.45 -30.28 3.66
N LYS A 239 8.51 -30.52 2.85
CA LYS A 239 8.57 -31.59 1.85
C LYS A 239 9.94 -32.29 1.87
N PRO A 240 10.24 -33.06 2.93
CA PRO A 240 11.53 -33.75 3.07
C PRO A 240 11.79 -34.66 1.86
N GLY A 241 13.00 -34.58 1.29
CA GLY A 241 13.41 -35.41 0.14
C GLY A 241 13.12 -34.81 -1.24
N THR A 242 12.51 -33.62 -1.31
CA THR A 242 12.41 -32.88 -2.57
C THR A 242 13.68 -32.05 -2.82
N PRO A 243 14.17 -31.95 -4.07
CA PRO A 243 15.30 -31.08 -4.39
C PRO A 243 14.97 -29.65 -4.02
N ILE A 244 15.96 -28.92 -3.47
CA ILE A 244 15.88 -27.47 -3.35
C ILE A 244 15.66 -26.90 -4.75
N ARG A 245 14.77 -25.92 -4.88
CA ARG A 245 14.46 -25.27 -6.15
C ARG A 245 14.90 -23.81 -6.10
N PRO A 246 15.23 -23.20 -7.25
CA PRO A 246 15.45 -21.78 -7.32
C PRO A 246 14.22 -21.02 -6.83
N THR A 247 14.45 -19.94 -6.10
CA THR A 247 13.37 -19.11 -5.54
C THR A 247 13.35 -17.77 -6.24
N VAL A 248 12.15 -17.26 -6.57
CA VAL A 248 11.98 -15.93 -7.15
C VAL A 248 11.29 -15.02 -6.15
N LEU A 249 11.95 -13.93 -5.78
CA LEU A 249 11.33 -12.84 -5.03
C LEU A 249 10.86 -11.76 -6.01
N PHE A 250 9.55 -11.47 -6.02
CA PHE A 250 9.00 -10.34 -6.76
C PHE A 250 8.93 -9.11 -5.85
N GLN A 251 9.74 -8.10 -6.14
CA GLN A 251 9.71 -6.82 -5.43
C GLN A 251 8.94 -5.78 -6.27
N MET A 252 7.87 -5.21 -5.73
CA MET A 252 7.19 -4.09 -6.40
C MET A 252 7.97 -2.80 -6.15
N VAL A 253 8.53 -2.20 -7.21
CA VAL A 253 9.33 -0.98 -7.10
C VAL A 253 8.60 0.23 -7.69
N ASN A 254 8.68 1.38 -7.03
CA ASN A 254 8.11 2.63 -7.52
C ASN A 254 8.87 3.13 -8.76
N LEU A 255 8.15 3.32 -9.86
CA LEU A 255 8.67 3.78 -11.14
C LEU A 255 8.84 5.29 -11.24
N ARG A 256 8.16 6.10 -10.42
CA ARG A 256 8.16 7.57 -10.59
C ARG A 256 9.56 8.17 -10.67
N ARG A 257 10.44 7.80 -9.73
CA ARG A 257 11.86 8.22 -9.69
C ARG A 257 12.80 7.38 -10.57
N ARG A 258 12.25 6.54 -11.45
CA ARG A 258 13.01 5.59 -12.30
C ARG A 258 12.62 5.70 -13.77
N MET A 259 11.73 6.63 -14.11
CA MET A 259 11.39 6.98 -15.47
C MET A 259 12.28 8.13 -15.94
N LEU A 260 12.40 8.27 -17.27
CA LEU A 260 13.09 9.37 -17.92
C LEU A 260 12.09 10.05 -18.87
N PRO A 261 11.70 11.32 -18.61
CA PRO A 261 12.00 12.10 -17.40
C PRO A 261 11.38 11.48 -16.13
N GLU A 262 11.92 11.85 -14.95
CA GLU A 262 11.33 11.43 -13.68
C GLU A 262 9.92 12.01 -13.54
N LEU A 263 8.99 11.18 -13.02
CA LEU A 263 7.64 11.63 -12.70
C LEU A 263 7.61 12.26 -11.30
N THR A 264 6.74 13.24 -11.13
CA THR A 264 6.50 13.83 -9.81
C THR A 264 5.89 12.78 -8.87
N GLN A 265 6.05 12.98 -7.55
CA GLN A 265 5.37 12.13 -6.57
C GLN A 265 3.84 12.27 -6.60
N ASN A 266 3.35 13.33 -7.24
CA ASN A 266 1.92 13.61 -7.37
C ASN A 266 1.29 12.93 -8.59
N ALA A 267 2.10 12.32 -9.47
CA ALA A 267 1.62 11.49 -10.57
C ALA A 267 0.73 10.38 -10.01
N MET A 268 -0.56 10.46 -10.32
CA MET A 268 -1.57 9.52 -9.87
C MET A 268 -1.61 8.30 -10.78
N GLY A 269 -2.01 7.16 -10.23
CA GLY A 269 -2.06 5.90 -10.95
C GLY A 269 -1.15 4.83 -10.37
N ASN A 270 -1.06 3.73 -11.11
CA ASN A 270 -0.19 2.61 -10.80
C ASN A 270 1.17 2.78 -11.48
N TRP A 271 2.12 3.38 -10.78
CA TRP A 271 3.50 3.59 -11.25
C TRP A 271 4.45 2.68 -10.48
N PHE A 272 4.25 1.38 -10.62
CA PHE A 272 5.15 0.37 -10.05
C PHE A 272 5.49 -0.69 -11.09
N TRP A 273 6.59 -1.40 -10.84
CA TRP A 273 6.99 -2.53 -11.67
C TRP A 273 7.44 -3.70 -10.82
N PRO A 274 7.08 -4.94 -11.18
CA PRO A 274 7.65 -6.12 -10.53
C PRO A 274 9.11 -6.29 -10.93
N LEU A 275 10.01 -6.33 -9.95
CA LEU A 275 11.40 -6.72 -10.08
C LEU A 275 11.54 -8.18 -9.63
N PRO A 276 11.62 -9.14 -10.57
CA PRO A 276 11.95 -10.52 -10.23
C PRO A 276 13.44 -10.60 -9.87
N VAL A 277 13.73 -11.14 -8.70
CA VAL A 277 15.09 -11.50 -8.29
C VAL A 277 15.13 -13.01 -8.10
N LEU A 278 15.96 -13.67 -8.91
CA LEU A 278 16.19 -15.12 -8.85
C LEU A 278 17.30 -15.41 -7.84
N PHE A 279 17.05 -16.38 -6.97
CA PHE A 279 18.01 -16.96 -6.04
C PHE A 279 18.20 -18.43 -6.36
N ASN A 280 19.44 -18.87 -6.49
CA ASN A 280 19.81 -20.25 -6.73
C ASN A 280 19.60 -21.10 -5.47
N GLU A 281 19.67 -22.42 -5.62
CA GLU A 281 19.39 -23.39 -4.55
C GLU A 281 20.33 -23.28 -3.34
N ASP A 282 21.57 -22.83 -3.56
CA ASP A 282 22.63 -22.71 -2.56
C ASP A 282 22.63 -21.36 -1.82
N GLU A 283 21.98 -20.34 -2.39
CA GLU A 283 21.92 -18.98 -1.83
C GLU A 283 20.98 -18.93 -0.62
N THR A 284 21.55 -19.21 0.56
CA THR A 284 20.80 -19.30 1.82
C THR A 284 21.41 -18.42 2.91
N GLN A 285 22.61 -17.87 2.69
CA GLN A 285 23.22 -16.96 3.65
C GLN A 285 22.67 -15.55 3.50
N LEU A 286 22.57 -14.87 4.65
CA LEU A 286 21.92 -13.56 4.69
C LEU A 286 22.64 -12.52 3.80
N HIS A 287 23.97 -12.57 3.74
CA HIS A 287 24.78 -11.67 2.93
C HIS A 287 24.68 -11.97 1.43
N GLU A 288 24.53 -13.24 1.04
CA GLU A 288 24.27 -13.66 -0.36
C GLU A 288 22.92 -13.12 -0.83
N LEU A 289 21.86 -13.40 -0.06
CA LEU A 289 20.51 -12.94 -0.38
C LEU A 289 20.46 -11.41 -0.55
N VAL A 290 21.12 -10.67 0.34
CA VAL A 290 21.18 -9.21 0.27
C VAL A 290 22.00 -8.73 -0.93
N SER A 291 23.12 -9.38 -1.25
CA SER A 291 23.94 -9.08 -2.44
C SER A 291 23.14 -9.28 -3.73
N THR A 292 22.43 -10.41 -3.84
CA THR A 292 21.65 -10.77 -5.01
C THR A 292 20.46 -9.82 -5.19
N MET A 293 19.78 -9.41 -4.11
CA MET A 293 18.77 -8.34 -4.15
C MET A 293 19.36 -7.00 -4.60
N ARG A 294 20.54 -6.61 -4.10
CA ARG A 294 21.21 -5.37 -4.49
C ARG A 294 21.55 -5.38 -5.97
N LYS A 295 22.15 -6.46 -6.46
CA LYS A 295 22.50 -6.64 -7.87
C LYS A 295 21.26 -6.55 -8.77
N GLY A 296 20.20 -7.29 -8.44
CA GLY A 296 18.94 -7.26 -9.20
C GLY A 296 18.35 -5.86 -9.32
N LEU A 297 18.37 -5.07 -8.24
CA LEU A 297 17.89 -3.69 -8.27
C LEU A 297 18.79 -2.76 -9.11
N THR A 298 20.12 -2.89 -9.00
CA THR A 298 21.07 -2.11 -9.80
C THR A 298 20.89 -2.43 -11.29
N ASP A 299 20.85 -3.71 -11.66
CA ASP A 299 20.65 -4.15 -13.04
C ASP A 299 19.32 -3.65 -13.61
N PHE A 300 18.26 -3.68 -12.81
CA PHE A 300 16.95 -3.16 -13.20
C PHE A 300 16.98 -1.67 -13.54
N VAL A 301 17.65 -0.86 -12.71
CA VAL A 301 17.78 0.58 -12.93
C VAL A 301 18.62 0.86 -14.18
N MET A 302 19.73 0.15 -14.37
CA MET A 302 20.64 0.34 -15.51
C MET A 302 19.98 -0.03 -16.85
N ARG A 303 19.27 -1.17 -16.92
CA ARG A 303 18.56 -1.59 -18.15
C ARG A 303 17.50 -0.57 -18.56
N ARG A 304 16.72 -0.08 -17.60
CA ARG A 304 15.69 0.95 -17.84
C ARG A 304 16.26 2.28 -18.35
N GLN A 305 17.43 2.71 -17.89
CA GLN A 305 18.11 3.88 -18.44
C GLN A 305 18.54 3.70 -19.91
N THR A 306 18.73 2.45 -20.34
CA THR A 306 19.12 2.12 -21.72
C THR A 306 17.89 1.99 -22.63
N ASP A 307 16.82 1.37 -22.12
CA ASP A 307 15.60 1.06 -22.89
C ASP A 307 14.59 2.22 -22.97
N LEU A 308 14.67 3.21 -22.06
CA LEU A 308 13.77 4.39 -22.04
C LEU A 308 14.39 5.63 -22.70
N LYS A 309 15.41 5.46 -23.56
CA LYS A 309 15.75 6.48 -24.57
C LYS A 309 14.72 6.41 -25.70
N VAL A 310 13.51 6.90 -25.45
CA VAL A 310 12.50 7.15 -26.48
C VAL A 310 12.38 8.65 -26.67
#